data_AF-A0AAD8M2A5-F1
#
_entry.id   AF-A0AAD8M2A5-F1
#
_cell.length_a   1.000
_cell.length_b   1.000
_cell.length_c   1.000
_cell.angle_alpha   90.00
_cell.angle_beta   90.00
_cell.angle_gamma   90.00
#
_symmetry.space_group_name_H-M   'P 1'
#
loop_
_entity.id
_entity.type
_entity.pdbx_description
1 polymer ?
#
loop_
_entity_poly.entity_id
_entity_poly.type
_entity_poly.pdbx_seq_one_letter_code
_entity_poly.pdbx_strand_id
1 'polypeptide(L)'
;MVRRAWSQAPPMNTPHGYNTTCLNGHVYSVGNIYFSPEVLYVDTTNLEVFGPWKYLSFPPELVKCTPCIPVIPDPTENRILVHFYGGQLPSPSLYVFYPPDRQNQDGETGKWRCLNSNFLGWNRVVDAVLLDGVLLLHGRKFPDLLKAYEVDTGNWLNVQWSTRVIEEGFSIDDCHFNFDSLFCLDNTNRILCLAVYSPIVR
;
A
#
# COMPACT_ATOMS: atom_id res chain seq x y z
N MET A 1 -16.96 -29.95 -12.88
CA MET A 1 -15.60 -29.41 -13.10
C MET A 1 -15.76 -27.95 -13.52
N VAL A 2 -15.58 -26.99 -12.61
CA VAL A 2 -15.74 -25.56 -12.95
C VAL A 2 -14.48 -25.14 -13.71
N ARG A 3 -14.60 -24.84 -15.01
CA ARG A 3 -13.50 -24.24 -15.77
C ARG A 3 -13.29 -22.83 -15.22
N ARG A 4 -12.14 -22.60 -14.57
CA ARG A 4 -11.67 -21.25 -14.27
C ARG A 4 -11.36 -20.58 -15.61
N ALA A 5 -12.15 -19.58 -15.97
CA ALA A 5 -11.96 -18.79 -17.18
C ALA A 5 -11.49 -17.39 -16.78
N TRP A 6 -10.55 -16.84 -17.53
CA TRP A 6 -10.24 -15.41 -17.45
C TRP A 6 -11.31 -14.65 -18.21
N SER A 7 -11.88 -13.62 -17.58
CA SER A 7 -12.82 -12.69 -18.22
C SER A 7 -12.21 -11.29 -18.25
N GLN A 8 -12.65 -10.48 -19.21
CA GLN A 8 -12.24 -9.09 -19.29
C GLN A 8 -12.89 -8.30 -18.14
N ALA A 9 -12.07 -7.58 -17.37
CA ALA A 9 -12.56 -6.61 -16.40
C ALA A 9 -12.89 -5.27 -17.09
N PRO A 10 -13.79 -4.44 -16.52
CA PRO A 10 -14.01 -3.09 -17.02
C PRO A 10 -12.69 -2.31 -17.07
N PRO A 11 -12.43 -1.55 -18.15
CA PRO A 11 -11.22 -0.75 -18.26
C PRO A 11 -11.22 0.37 -17.22
N MET A 12 -10.05 0.65 -16.63
CA MET A 12 -9.83 1.83 -15.79
C MET A 12 -10.08 3.10 -16.58
N ASN A 13 -10.52 4.16 -15.91
CA ASN A 13 -10.72 5.44 -16.56
C ASN A 13 -9.37 6.10 -16.89
N THR A 14 -8.37 5.93 -16.02
CA THR A 14 -7.04 6.47 -16.22
C THR A 14 -6.11 5.39 -16.81
N PRO A 15 -5.65 5.53 -18.06
CA PRO A 15 -4.67 4.62 -18.62
C PRO A 15 -3.37 4.70 -17.80
N HIS A 16 -2.80 3.53 -17.45
CA HIS A 16 -1.57 3.37 -16.66
C HIS A 16 -1.69 3.55 -15.13
N GLY A 17 -2.89 3.45 -14.57
CA GLY A 17 -3.04 3.18 -13.13
C GLY A 17 -2.49 1.79 -12.79
N TYR A 18 -1.38 1.70 -12.07
CA TYR A 18 -0.82 0.41 -11.59
C TYR A 18 -0.70 0.35 -10.07
N ASN A 19 -0.88 1.46 -9.36
CA ASN A 19 -0.83 1.49 -7.91
C ASN A 19 -2.21 1.16 -7.35
N THR A 20 -2.44 -0.12 -7.13
CA THR A 20 -3.75 -0.66 -6.78
C THR A 20 -3.71 -1.42 -5.46
N THR A 21 -4.82 -1.44 -4.75
CA THR A 21 -5.01 -2.24 -3.55
C THR A 21 -6.44 -2.75 -3.46
N CYS A 22 -6.69 -3.68 -2.54
CA CYS A 22 -8.03 -4.20 -2.28
C CYS A 22 -8.42 -3.93 -0.82
N LEU A 23 -9.63 -3.42 -0.61
CA LEU A 23 -10.21 -3.20 0.72
C LEU A 23 -11.71 -3.49 0.66
N ASN A 24 -12.23 -4.24 1.63
CA ASN A 24 -13.64 -4.66 1.68
C ASN A 24 -14.15 -5.31 0.39
N GLY A 25 -13.28 -6.06 -0.30
CA GLY A 25 -13.61 -6.72 -1.56
C GLY A 25 -13.74 -5.79 -2.77
N HIS A 26 -13.48 -4.49 -2.64
CA HIS A 26 -13.41 -3.55 -3.75
C HIS A 26 -11.96 -3.31 -4.16
N VAL A 27 -11.75 -2.94 -5.43
CA VAL A 27 -10.42 -2.63 -5.96
C VAL A 27 -10.27 -1.13 -6.05
N TYR A 28 -9.23 -0.59 -5.44
CA TYR A 28 -8.90 0.83 -5.46
C TYR A 28 -7.64 1.03 -6.29
N SER A 29 -7.64 2.05 -7.14
CA SER A 29 -6.46 2.55 -7.85
C SER A 29 -6.24 3.99 -7.42
N VAL A 30 -5.00 4.38 -7.13
CA VAL A 30 -4.66 5.79 -6.81
C VAL A 30 -3.95 6.49 -7.96
N GLY A 31 -3.67 5.80 -9.06
CA GLY A 31 -2.88 6.30 -10.18
C GLY A 31 -1.41 5.88 -10.11
N ASN A 32 -0.51 6.64 -10.74
CA ASN A 32 0.93 6.37 -10.73
C ASN A 32 1.71 7.69 -10.83
N ILE A 33 1.93 8.21 -12.04
CA ILE A 33 2.60 9.51 -12.24
C ILE A 33 1.72 10.65 -11.73
N TYR A 34 0.42 10.56 -12.02
CA TYR A 34 -0.58 11.51 -11.57
C TYR A 34 -1.54 10.81 -10.62
N PHE A 35 -1.82 11.47 -9.50
CA PHE A 35 -2.89 11.07 -8.60
C PHE A 35 -4.25 11.19 -9.31
N SER A 36 -4.94 10.06 -9.44
CA SER A 36 -6.29 9.99 -10.01
C SER A 36 -6.99 8.80 -9.36
N PRO A 37 -7.54 8.99 -8.14
CA PRO A 37 -8.09 7.88 -7.38
C PRO A 37 -9.41 7.41 -7.99
N GLU A 38 -9.54 6.11 -8.17
CA GLU A 38 -10.74 5.45 -8.69
C GLU A 38 -10.98 4.12 -7.98
N VAL A 39 -12.23 3.69 -7.98
CA VAL A 39 -12.67 2.44 -7.33
C VAL A 39 -13.51 1.61 -8.30
N LEU A 40 -13.24 0.30 -8.30
CA LEU A 40 -14.07 -0.72 -8.90
C LEU A 40 -14.85 -1.43 -7.80
N TYR A 41 -16.17 -1.24 -7.80
CA TYR A 41 -17.05 -1.94 -6.88
C TYR A 41 -17.25 -3.37 -7.36
N VAL A 42 -17.23 -4.30 -6.41
CA VAL A 42 -17.40 -5.73 -6.65
C VAL A 42 -18.46 -6.22 -5.68
N ASP A 43 -19.47 -6.92 -6.21
CA ASP A 43 -20.39 -7.69 -5.40
C ASP A 43 -19.66 -8.93 -4.89
N THR A 44 -19.29 -8.89 -3.61
CA THR A 44 -18.56 -9.99 -2.95
C THR A 44 -19.41 -11.24 -2.77
N THR A 45 -20.74 -11.17 -2.93
CA THR A 45 -21.66 -12.31 -2.81
C THR A 45 -21.62 -13.16 -4.07
N ASN A 46 -21.71 -12.50 -5.23
CA ASN A 46 -21.74 -13.15 -6.53
C ASN A 46 -20.37 -13.18 -7.23
N LEU A 47 -19.37 -12.49 -6.66
CA LEU A 47 -18.04 -12.30 -7.23
C LEU A 47 -18.08 -11.62 -8.61
N GLU A 48 -19.02 -10.68 -8.78
CA GLU A 48 -19.23 -9.93 -10.02
C GLU A 48 -18.88 -8.46 -9.85
N VAL A 49 -18.38 -7.85 -10.92
CA VAL A 49 -18.04 -6.43 -10.92
C VAL A 49 -19.30 -5.59 -11.11
N PHE A 50 -19.45 -4.53 -10.31
CA PHE A 50 -20.58 -3.62 -10.40
C PHE A 50 -20.23 -2.38 -11.21
N GLY A 51 -20.55 -2.41 -12.51
CA GLY A 51 -20.42 -1.27 -13.41
C GLY A 51 -18.98 -0.84 -13.71
N PRO A 52 -18.78 0.38 -14.24
CA PRO A 52 -17.46 0.91 -14.55
C PRO A 52 -16.73 1.39 -13.29
N TRP A 53 -15.43 1.63 -13.43
CA TRP A 53 -14.64 2.34 -12.42
C TRP A 53 -15.24 3.72 -12.13
N LYS A 54 -15.29 4.11 -10.86
CA LYS A 54 -15.77 5.44 -10.41
C LYS A 54 -14.62 6.26 -9.84
N TYR A 55 -14.52 7.52 -10.24
CA TYR A 55 -13.59 8.46 -9.64
C TYR A 55 -13.95 8.75 -8.18
N LEU A 56 -12.92 8.85 -7.34
CA LEU A 56 -13.02 9.29 -5.96
C LEU A 56 -12.68 10.77 -5.87
N SER A 57 -13.34 11.48 -4.97
CA SER A 57 -12.96 12.86 -4.67
C SER A 57 -11.70 12.88 -3.81
N PHE A 58 -11.00 13.99 -3.85
CA PHE A 58 -9.82 14.22 -3.04
C PHE A 58 -9.64 15.73 -2.81
N PRO A 59 -8.94 16.12 -1.74
CA PRO A 59 -8.84 17.52 -1.36
C PRO A 59 -7.87 18.28 -2.29
N PRO A 60 -8.04 19.61 -2.47
CA PRO A 60 -7.32 20.40 -3.47
C PRO A 60 -5.79 20.35 -3.36
N GLU A 61 -5.25 20.19 -2.15
CA GLU A 61 -3.80 20.11 -1.92
C GLU A 61 -3.16 18.87 -2.56
N LEU A 62 -3.94 17.82 -2.86
CA LEU A 62 -3.44 16.61 -3.54
C LEU A 62 -3.43 16.73 -5.06
N VAL A 63 -3.91 17.85 -5.62
CA VAL A 63 -3.87 18.11 -7.06
C VAL A 63 -2.41 18.09 -7.57
N LYS A 64 -2.17 17.33 -8.64
CA LYS A 64 -0.85 17.10 -9.26
C LYS A 64 0.19 16.42 -8.35
N CYS A 65 -0.22 15.87 -7.20
CA CYS A 65 0.66 15.01 -6.41
C CYS A 65 0.89 13.68 -7.14
N THR A 66 2.03 13.07 -6.84
CA THR A 66 2.38 11.74 -7.32
C THR A 66 2.25 10.75 -6.16
N PRO A 67 1.38 9.73 -6.24
CA PRO A 67 1.30 8.66 -5.26
C PRO A 67 2.49 7.71 -5.41
N CYS A 68 3.05 7.25 -4.29
CA CYS A 68 4.09 6.24 -4.26
C CYS A 68 3.52 4.83 -4.15
N ILE A 69 4.19 3.87 -4.77
CA ILE A 69 4.00 2.44 -4.53
C ILE A 69 4.84 2.05 -3.29
N PRO A 70 4.36 1.12 -2.45
CA PRO A 70 3.04 0.49 -2.47
C PRO A 70 1.94 1.32 -1.79
N VAL A 71 0.69 1.06 -2.15
CA VAL A 71 -0.50 1.55 -1.43
C VAL A 71 -0.98 0.48 -0.45
N ILE A 72 -1.15 0.88 0.80
CA ILE A 72 -1.30 -0.08 1.90
C ILE A 72 -2.75 -0.12 2.38
N PRO A 73 -3.46 -1.25 2.25
CA PRO A 73 -4.77 -1.41 2.85
C PRO A 73 -4.66 -1.64 4.36
N ASP A 74 -5.60 -1.11 5.11
CA ASP A 74 -5.80 -1.35 6.53
C ASP A 74 -7.25 -1.82 6.74
N PRO A 75 -7.50 -3.13 6.62
CA PRO A 75 -8.84 -3.70 6.84
C PRO A 75 -9.36 -3.53 8.26
N THR A 76 -8.47 -3.46 9.25
CA THR A 76 -8.83 -3.32 10.67
C THR A 76 -9.49 -1.97 10.93
N GLU A 77 -8.92 -0.90 10.38
CA GLU A 77 -9.41 0.47 10.54
C GLU A 77 -10.22 0.99 9.33
N ASN A 78 -10.57 0.09 8.40
CA ASN A 78 -11.27 0.40 7.15
C ASN A 78 -10.69 1.63 6.42
N ARG A 79 -9.37 1.62 6.17
CA ARG A 79 -8.67 2.74 5.52
C ARG A 79 -7.60 2.27 4.57
N ILE A 80 -7.12 3.17 3.71
CA ILE A 80 -6.01 2.95 2.78
C ILE A 80 -4.96 4.02 3.03
N LEU A 81 -3.71 3.63 3.25
CA LEU A 81 -2.58 4.53 3.43
C LEU A 81 -1.91 4.77 2.08
N VAL A 82 -1.66 6.05 1.77
CA VAL A 82 -1.03 6.49 0.52
C VAL A 82 0.03 7.52 0.83
N HIS A 83 1.25 7.29 0.34
CA HIS A 83 2.31 8.27 0.40
C HIS A 83 2.31 9.13 -0.87
N PHE A 84 2.49 10.43 -0.70
CA PHE A 84 2.49 11.41 -1.78
C PHE A 84 3.74 12.27 -1.75
N TYR A 85 4.16 12.72 -2.93
CA TYR A 85 5.15 13.79 -3.09
C TYR A 85 4.80 14.72 -4.26
N GLY A 86 5.44 15.88 -4.29
CA GLY A 86 5.27 16.87 -5.35
C GLY A 86 3.93 17.61 -5.28
N GLY A 87 3.47 18.10 -6.43
CA GLY A 87 2.24 18.88 -6.52
C GLY A 87 2.30 20.17 -5.68
N GLN A 88 1.28 20.38 -4.86
CA GLN A 88 1.17 21.53 -3.96
C GLN A 88 1.69 21.23 -2.53
N LEU A 89 2.12 20.00 -2.25
CA LEU A 89 2.59 19.62 -0.92
C LEU A 89 3.97 20.24 -0.65
N PRO A 90 4.18 20.86 0.54
CA PRO A 90 5.48 21.43 0.90
C PRO A 90 6.55 20.35 1.14
N SER A 91 6.13 19.14 1.50
CA SER A 91 6.99 17.98 1.76
C SER A 91 6.26 16.68 1.44
N PRO A 92 7.01 15.57 1.19
CA PRO A 92 6.41 14.25 1.07
C PRO A 92 5.56 13.92 2.30
N SER A 93 4.36 13.40 2.08
CA SER A 93 3.35 13.27 3.12
C SER A 93 2.67 11.90 3.08
N LEU A 94 2.29 11.39 4.25
CA LEU A 94 1.48 10.19 4.39
C LEU A 94 0.02 10.59 4.63
N TYR A 95 -0.88 10.12 3.78
CA TYR A 95 -2.31 10.33 3.87
C TYR A 95 -3.03 9.00 4.10
N VAL A 96 -4.24 9.10 4.64
CA VAL A 96 -5.21 8.00 4.68
C VAL A 96 -6.47 8.38 3.91
N PHE A 97 -7.01 7.40 3.23
CA PHE A 97 -8.33 7.42 2.63
C PHE A 97 -9.26 6.48 3.39
N TYR A 98 -10.42 7.00 3.81
CA TYR A 98 -11.51 6.24 4.40
C TYR A 98 -12.61 6.08 3.33
N PRO A 99 -12.86 4.87 2.84
CA PRO A 99 -13.98 4.62 1.93
C PRO A 99 -15.32 5.04 2.56
N PRO A 100 -16.31 5.42 1.74
CA PRO A 100 -17.65 5.70 2.24
C PRO A 100 -18.29 4.44 2.86
N ASP A 101 -19.12 4.62 3.89
CA ASP A 101 -19.85 3.51 4.49
C ASP A 101 -20.87 2.95 3.49
N ARG A 102 -20.91 1.61 3.38
CA ARG A 102 -21.73 0.87 2.39
C ARG A 102 -23.23 1.20 2.40
N GLN A 103 -23.75 1.88 3.43
CA GLN A 103 -25.17 2.16 3.58
C GLN A 103 -25.66 3.38 2.78
N ASN A 104 -24.77 4.29 2.37
CA ASN A 104 -25.15 5.49 1.63
C ASN A 104 -24.47 5.51 0.25
N GLN A 105 -25.10 4.86 -0.73
CA GLN A 105 -24.62 4.82 -2.11
C GLN A 105 -24.81 6.13 -2.89
N ASP A 106 -25.45 7.13 -2.28
CA ASP A 106 -25.72 8.42 -2.91
C ASP A 106 -24.73 9.49 -2.45
N GLY A 107 -23.72 9.73 -3.28
CA GLY A 107 -22.93 10.98 -3.28
C GLY A 107 -21.71 11.04 -2.37
N GLU A 108 -21.50 10.10 -1.45
CA GLU A 108 -20.28 10.09 -0.64
C GLU A 108 -19.11 9.42 -1.39
N THR A 109 -17.97 10.14 -1.45
CA THR A 109 -16.79 9.76 -2.23
C THR A 109 -15.61 9.35 -1.34
N GLY A 110 -15.88 9.11 -0.05
CA GLY A 110 -14.89 8.84 0.98
C GLY A 110 -14.23 10.10 1.54
N LYS A 111 -13.36 9.94 2.54
CA LYS A 111 -12.67 11.04 3.23
C LYS A 111 -11.17 10.85 3.22
N TRP A 112 -10.43 11.93 3.00
CA TRP A 112 -8.97 11.95 3.08
C TRP A 112 -8.52 12.67 4.34
N ARG A 113 -7.43 12.20 4.95
CA ARG A 113 -6.78 12.86 6.09
C ARG A 113 -5.26 12.75 5.96
N CYS A 114 -4.55 13.85 6.15
CA CYS A 114 -3.10 13.82 6.30
C CYS A 114 -2.75 13.23 7.68
N LEU A 115 -1.97 12.14 7.70
CA LEU A 115 -1.44 11.58 8.94
C LEU A 115 -0.13 12.24 9.33
N ASN A 116 0.74 12.47 8.35
CA ASN A 116 2.04 13.07 8.57
C ASN A 116 2.44 13.89 7.34
N SER A 117 2.55 15.21 7.53
CA SER A 117 2.86 16.14 6.44
C SER A 117 4.33 16.16 6.04
N ASN A 118 5.21 15.45 6.76
CA ASN A 118 6.65 15.39 6.49
C ASN A 118 7.18 13.94 6.62
N PHE A 119 6.59 13.03 5.85
CA PHE A 119 6.92 11.62 5.84
C PHE A 119 8.08 11.32 4.87
N LEU A 120 9.31 11.49 5.35
CA LEU A 120 10.54 11.32 4.56
C LEU A 120 11.02 9.87 4.44
N GLY A 121 10.40 8.94 5.19
CA GLY A 121 10.86 7.56 5.28
C GLY A 121 10.54 6.69 4.06
N TRP A 122 9.72 7.16 3.12
CA TRP A 122 9.27 6.38 1.96
C TRP A 122 10.30 6.29 0.81
N ASN A 123 11.36 7.10 0.86
CA ASN A 123 12.38 7.09 -0.18
C ASN A 123 13.04 5.70 -0.25
N ARG A 124 13.06 5.09 -1.43
CA ARG A 124 13.64 3.75 -1.69
C ARG A 124 12.88 2.58 -1.07
N VAL A 125 11.65 2.79 -0.60
CA VAL A 125 10.76 1.69 -0.25
C VAL A 125 10.48 0.87 -1.51
N VAL A 126 10.61 -0.44 -1.38
CA VAL A 126 10.26 -1.42 -2.42
C VAL A 126 8.95 -2.09 -2.06
N ASP A 127 8.76 -2.41 -0.78
CA ASP A 127 7.53 -3.01 -0.28
C ASP A 127 7.23 -2.55 1.14
N ALA A 128 5.98 -2.68 1.56
CA ALA A 128 5.52 -2.30 2.88
C ALA A 128 4.27 -3.06 3.30
N VAL A 129 4.13 -3.24 4.61
CA VAL A 129 2.96 -3.89 5.22
C VAL A 129 2.56 -3.15 6.48
N LEU A 130 1.26 -3.09 6.75
CA LEU A 130 0.73 -2.57 8.01
C LEU A 130 0.34 -3.75 8.90
N LEU A 131 0.90 -3.81 10.11
CA LEU A 131 0.64 -4.86 11.09
C LEU A 131 0.41 -4.23 12.46
N ASP A 132 -0.78 -4.43 13.03
CA ASP A 132 -1.17 -3.92 14.34
C ASP A 132 -0.87 -2.41 14.54
N GLY A 133 -1.20 -1.60 13.53
CA GLY A 133 -0.97 -0.15 13.56
C GLY A 133 0.48 0.27 13.32
N VAL A 134 1.40 -0.67 13.08
CA VAL A 134 2.79 -0.41 12.73
C VAL A 134 3.01 -0.63 11.24
N LEU A 135 3.36 0.44 10.54
CA LEU A 135 3.74 0.41 9.14
C LEU A 135 5.21 0.01 9.03
N LEU A 136 5.45 -1.16 8.47
CA LEU A 136 6.78 -1.73 8.24
C LEU A 136 7.17 -1.48 6.78
N LEU A 137 8.28 -0.78 6.59
CA LEU A 137 8.79 -0.36 5.30
C LEU A 137 10.08 -1.11 4.98
N HIS A 138 10.08 -1.86 3.89
CA HIS A 138 11.28 -2.51 3.36
C HIS A 138 11.87 -1.71 2.20
N GLY A 139 13.19 -1.52 2.19
CA GLY A 139 13.86 -0.78 1.13
C GLY A 139 15.30 -1.24 0.89
N ARG A 140 15.69 -1.29 -0.40
CA ARG A 140 17.01 -1.81 -0.87
C ARG A 140 18.25 -1.07 -0.37
N LYS A 141 18.08 0.05 0.32
CA LYS A 141 19.21 0.87 0.82
C LYS A 141 18.95 1.43 2.22
N PHE A 142 18.07 0.78 2.97
CA PHE A 142 17.94 1.06 4.40
C PHE A 142 19.04 0.32 5.14
N PRO A 143 19.86 1.00 5.96
CA PRO A 143 20.90 0.35 6.76
C PRO A 143 20.37 -0.81 7.60
N ASP A 144 19.12 -0.70 8.05
CA ASP A 144 18.47 -1.71 8.90
C ASP A 144 17.55 -2.66 8.12
N LEU A 145 17.54 -2.59 6.77
CA LEU A 145 16.65 -3.30 5.82
C LEU A 145 15.14 -2.99 5.96
N LEU A 146 14.70 -2.66 7.17
CA LEU A 146 13.34 -2.36 7.57
C LEU A 146 13.31 -1.05 8.36
N LYS A 147 12.25 -0.27 8.18
CA LYS A 147 11.87 0.81 9.11
C LYS A 147 10.48 0.53 9.62
N ALA A 148 10.20 0.96 10.85
CA ALA A 148 8.89 0.79 11.46
C ALA A 148 8.34 2.15 11.89
N TYR A 149 7.07 2.40 11.55
CA TYR A 149 6.37 3.63 11.88
C TYR A 149 5.04 3.30 12.56
N GLU A 150 4.86 3.72 13.79
CA GLU A 150 3.60 3.57 14.50
C GLU A 150 2.61 4.66 14.04
N VAL A 151 1.53 4.23 13.39
CA VAL A 151 0.59 5.11 12.69
C VAL A 151 -0.16 6.03 13.65
N ASP A 152 -0.55 5.52 14.83
CA ASP A 152 -1.41 6.26 15.75
C ASP A 152 -0.65 7.34 16.51
N THR A 153 0.58 7.05 16.96
CA THR A 153 1.43 8.02 17.66
C THR A 153 2.24 8.88 16.70
N GLY A 154 2.37 8.44 15.45
CA GLY A 154 3.12 9.11 14.42
C GLY A 154 4.65 9.01 14.60
N ASN A 155 5.13 8.01 15.35
CA ASN A 155 6.54 7.87 15.70
C ASN A 155 7.25 6.79 14.89
N TRP A 156 8.53 7.03 14.61
CA TRP A 156 9.43 6.01 14.11
C TRP A 156 9.91 5.13 15.26
N LEU A 157 9.81 3.81 15.10
CA LEU A 157 10.27 2.83 16.07
C LEU A 157 11.72 2.44 15.79
N ASN A 158 12.48 2.13 16.84
CA ASN A 158 13.84 1.62 16.73
C ASN A 158 13.79 0.11 16.44
N VAL A 159 14.08 -0.28 15.20
CA VAL A 159 14.09 -1.69 14.78
C VAL A 159 15.46 -2.30 15.09
N GLN A 160 15.48 -3.44 15.78
CA GLN A 160 16.71 -4.17 16.07
C GLN A 160 16.58 -5.63 15.66
N TRP A 161 17.61 -6.14 14.99
CA TRP A 161 17.71 -7.55 14.67
C TRP A 161 18.09 -8.35 15.92
N SER A 162 17.41 -9.46 16.14
CA SER A 162 17.82 -10.40 17.18
C SER A 162 19.17 -11.00 16.81
N THR A 163 20.11 -11.02 17.76
CA THR A 163 21.45 -11.61 17.60
C THR A 163 21.43 -13.12 17.31
N ARG A 164 20.27 -13.77 17.37
CA ARG A 164 20.08 -15.21 17.13
C ARG A 164 19.74 -15.58 15.68
N VAL A 165 19.51 -14.60 14.80
CA VAL A 165 18.98 -14.83 13.44
C VAL A 165 20.07 -14.71 12.35
N ILE A 166 21.29 -14.35 12.75
CA ILE A 166 22.44 -14.26 11.84
C ILE A 166 23.14 -15.63 11.90
N GLU A 167 22.80 -16.52 10.97
CA GLU A 167 23.61 -17.74 10.75
C GLU A 167 25.07 -17.33 10.52
N GLU A 168 26.04 -18.18 10.90
CA GLU A 168 27.46 -17.91 10.64
C GLU A 168 27.68 -17.66 9.15
N GLY A 169 28.19 -16.46 8.81
CA GLY A 169 28.41 -16.02 7.42
C GLY A 169 27.28 -15.15 6.83
N PHE A 170 26.21 -14.90 7.57
CA PHE A 170 25.13 -14.01 7.13
C PHE A 170 25.55 -12.53 7.25
N SER A 171 25.66 -11.84 6.11
CA SER A 171 25.93 -10.39 6.06
C SER A 171 24.64 -9.62 5.79
N ILE A 172 24.32 -8.65 6.66
CA ILE A 172 23.20 -7.72 6.45
C ILE A 172 23.43 -6.88 5.18
N ASP A 173 24.70 -6.62 4.82
CA ASP A 173 25.04 -5.85 3.63
C ASP A 173 24.60 -6.56 2.32
N ASP A 174 24.65 -7.89 2.29
CA ASP A 174 24.19 -8.70 1.15
C ASP A 174 22.65 -8.73 1.05
N CYS A 175 21.95 -8.52 2.17
CA CYS A 175 20.50 -8.52 2.24
C CYS A 175 19.88 -7.27 1.59
N HIS A 176 20.59 -6.15 1.58
CA HIS A 176 20.12 -4.90 0.97
C HIS A 176 19.76 -5.05 -0.51
N PHE A 177 20.40 -5.97 -1.23
CA PHE A 177 20.25 -6.09 -2.67
C PHE A 177 19.30 -7.20 -3.12
N ASN A 178 19.02 -8.17 -2.26
CA ASN A 178 18.40 -9.43 -2.70
C ASN A 178 16.90 -9.51 -2.37
N PHE A 179 16.42 -8.85 -1.32
CA PHE A 179 14.99 -8.88 -0.99
C PHE A 179 14.23 -7.80 -1.75
N ASP A 180 13.06 -8.17 -2.28
CA ASP A 180 12.21 -7.25 -3.02
C ASP A 180 10.74 -7.32 -2.64
N SER A 181 10.38 -8.27 -1.77
CA SER A 181 9.01 -8.45 -1.28
C SER A 181 9.00 -8.70 0.22
N LEU A 182 7.97 -8.17 0.89
CA LEU A 182 7.70 -8.35 2.31
C LEU A 182 6.28 -8.92 2.46
N PHE A 183 6.21 -10.15 2.97
CA PHE A 183 4.94 -10.83 3.20
C PHE A 183 4.64 -10.92 4.69
N CYS A 184 3.39 -10.71 5.08
CA CYS A 184 2.91 -11.20 6.37
C CYS A 184 2.36 -12.61 6.19
N LEU A 185 3.02 -13.58 6.82
CA LEU A 185 2.62 -14.99 6.78
C LEU A 185 1.57 -15.29 7.86
N ASP A 186 1.63 -14.58 8.98
CA ASP A 186 0.72 -14.75 10.10
C ASP A 186 0.59 -13.43 10.86
N ASN A 187 -0.59 -12.81 10.78
CA ASN A 187 -0.91 -11.59 11.51
C ASN A 187 -0.95 -11.83 13.04
N THR A 188 -1.50 -12.97 13.47
CA THR A 188 -1.70 -13.29 14.89
C THR A 188 -0.37 -13.46 15.61
N ASN A 189 0.55 -14.19 14.99
CA ASN A 189 1.89 -14.40 15.54
C ASN A 189 2.93 -13.40 15.03
N ARG A 190 2.51 -12.41 14.24
CA ARG A 190 3.35 -11.35 13.65
C ARG A 190 4.55 -11.89 12.88
N ILE A 191 4.32 -12.95 12.11
CA ILE A 191 5.36 -13.59 11.31
C ILE A 191 5.45 -12.87 9.97
N LEU A 192 6.63 -12.28 9.74
CA LEU A 192 6.98 -11.61 8.48
C LEU A 192 8.02 -12.42 7.74
N CYS A 193 7.92 -12.44 6.42
CA CYS A 193 8.86 -13.08 5.53
C CYS A 193 9.36 -12.07 4.51
N LEU A 194 10.67 -11.90 4.44
CA LEU A 194 11.34 -11.21 3.35
C LEU A 194 11.68 -12.22 2.28
N ALA A 195 11.21 -11.99 1.05
CA ALA A 195 11.47 -12.89 -0.07
C ALA A 195 12.40 -12.25 -1.09
N VAL A 196 13.25 -13.09 -1.67
CA VAL A 196 14.11 -12.76 -2.80
C VAL A 196 13.35 -13.13 -4.07
N TYR A 197 13.02 -12.16 -4.92
CA TYR A 197 12.71 -12.48 -6.30
C TYR A 197 13.98 -12.89 -7.03
N SER A 198 14.16 -14.19 -7.20
CA SER A 198 14.98 -14.72 -8.30
C SER A 198 14.05 -14.91 -9.50
N PRO A 199 14.19 -14.16 -10.60
CA PRO A 199 13.53 -14.55 -11.84
C PRO A 199 14.02 -15.96 -12.17
N ILE A 200 13.10 -16.89 -12.42
CA ILE A 200 13.44 -18.17 -13.02
C ILE A 200 14.06 -17.82 -14.38
N VAL A 201 15.39 -17.94 -14.46
CA VAL A 201 16.10 -17.91 -15.74
C VAL A 201 15.55 -19.11 -16.52
N ARG A 202 14.69 -18.84 -17.50
CA ARG A 202 14.25 -19.84 -18.46
C ARG A 202 15.37 -20.16 -19.43
#